data_AF-A0A2C9KK54-F1
#
_entry.id   AF-A0A2C9KK54-F1
#
_cell.length_a   1.000
_cell.length_b   1.000
_cell.length_c   1.000
_cell.angle_alpha   90.00
_cell.angle_beta   90.00
_cell.angle_gamma   90.00
#
_symmetry.space_group_name_H-M   'P 1'
#
loop_
_entity.id
_entity.type
_entity.pdbx_description
1 polymer ?
#
loop_
_entity_poly.entity_id
_entity_poly.type
_entity_poly.pdbx_seq_one_letter_code
_entity_poly.pdbx_strand_id
1 'polypeptide(L)'
;MFVFDSISTTFGGITVLAGFIGVGMGAWLSRTYKRVNPRADPLVCAGGLLTCVPFLFFALFVSKYNTAATWVLIFFGETLLCLNWAITADILLYVVIPTRRSLAESGQILMSHLFGDAISPF
;
A
#
# COMPACT_ATOMS: atom_id res chain seq x y z
N MET A 1 2.96 3.19 -30.07
CA MET A 1 1.81 2.47 -29.51
C MET A 1 2.22 1.14 -28.84
N PHE A 2 3.00 0.27 -29.49
CA PHE A 2 3.43 -1.04 -28.92
C PHE A 2 4.29 -1.00 -27.65
N VAL A 3 5.11 0.03 -27.43
CA VAL A 3 5.99 0.11 -26.25
C VAL A 3 5.24 0.36 -24.94
N PHE A 4 4.13 1.13 -24.99
CA PHE A 4 3.34 1.43 -23.80
C PHE A 4 2.59 0.21 -23.27
N ASP A 5 2.17 -0.69 -24.17
CA ASP A 5 1.45 -1.91 -23.82
C ASP A 5 2.34 -2.86 -23.01
N SER A 6 3.59 -3.08 -23.42
CA SER A 6 4.55 -3.92 -22.70
C SER A 6 4.92 -3.38 -21.32
N ILE A 7 5.02 -2.05 -21.17
CA ILE A 7 5.29 -1.41 -19.88
C ILE A 7 4.07 -1.55 -18.97
N SER A 8 2.87 -1.33 -19.49
CA SER A 8 1.62 -1.49 -18.74
C SER A 8 1.41 -2.91 -18.25
N THR A 9 1.64 -3.93 -19.10
CA THR A 9 1.52 -5.33 -18.69
C THR A 9 2.57 -5.72 -17.64
N THR A 10 3.81 -5.26 -17.79
CA THR A 10 4.89 -5.55 -16.84
C THR A 10 4.62 -4.90 -15.48
N PHE A 11 4.20 -3.63 -15.48
CA PHE A 11 3.79 -2.92 -14.27
C PHE A 11 2.61 -3.60 -13.60
N GLY A 12 1.54 -3.88 -14.34
CA GLY A 12 0.36 -4.55 -13.80
C GLY A 12 0.68 -5.92 -13.18
N GLY A 13 1.57 -6.71 -13.80
CA GLY A 13 2.02 -7.97 -13.23
C GLY A 13 2.77 -7.79 -11.89
N ILE A 14 3.65 -6.80 -11.82
CA ILE A 14 4.40 -6.46 -10.60
C ILE A 14 3.43 -5.97 -9.52
N THR A 15 2.47 -5.12 -9.85
CA THR A 15 1.45 -4.60 -8.94
C THR A 15 0.61 -5.71 -8.33
N VAL A 16 0.17 -6.69 -9.13
CA VAL A 16 -0.62 -7.81 -8.62
C VAL A 16 0.20 -8.61 -7.60
N LEU A 17 1.45 -8.96 -7.94
CA LEU A 17 2.34 -9.69 -7.03
C LEU A 17 2.64 -8.89 -5.76
N ALA A 18 2.93 -7.59 -5.91
CA ALA A 18 3.20 -6.67 -4.82
C ALA A 18 1.98 -6.53 -3.89
N GLY A 19 0.78 -6.48 -4.45
CA GLY A 19 -0.47 -6.43 -3.69
C GLY A 19 -0.69 -7.68 -2.85
N PHE A 20 -0.56 -8.87 -3.43
CA PHE A 20 -0.70 -10.12 -2.69
C PHE A 20 0.32 -10.24 -1.54
N ILE A 21 1.59 -9.92 -1.83
CA ILE A 21 2.67 -9.98 -0.85
C ILE A 21 2.47 -8.91 0.23
N GLY A 22 2.14 -7.68 -0.17
CA GLY A 22 1.92 -6.54 0.73
C GLY A 22 0.75 -6.78 1.69
N VAL A 23 -0.39 -7.27 1.20
CA VAL A 23 -1.55 -7.58 2.05
C VAL A 23 -1.24 -8.74 3.02
N GLY A 24 -0.60 -9.80 2.53
CA GLY A 24 -0.19 -10.93 3.36
C GLY A 24 0.79 -10.53 4.47
N MET A 25 1.82 -9.76 4.10
CA MET A 25 2.80 -9.22 5.05
C MET A 25 2.16 -8.23 6.03
N GLY A 26 1.28 -7.35 5.57
CA GLY A 26 0.57 -6.37 6.41
C GLY A 26 -0.30 -7.03 7.47
N ALA A 27 -1.08 -8.05 7.09
CA ALA A 27 -1.90 -8.82 8.03
C ALA A 27 -1.04 -9.62 9.03
N TRP A 28 0.07 -10.20 8.57
CA TRP A 28 1.00 -10.92 9.45
C TRP A 28 1.69 -9.98 10.45
N LEU A 29 2.10 -8.80 9.99
CA LEU A 29 2.79 -7.80 10.80
C LEU A 29 1.83 -7.17 11.82
N SER A 30 0.59 -6.83 11.43
CA SER A 30 -0.44 -6.36 12.38
C SER A 30 -0.69 -7.39 13.48
N ARG A 31 -0.87 -8.67 13.13
CA ARG A 31 -1.08 -9.74 14.13
C ARG A 31 0.11 -9.98 15.04
N THR A 32 1.33 -9.94 14.50
CA THR A 32 2.55 -10.21 15.27
C THR A 32 2.89 -9.04 16.19
N TYR A 33 2.83 -7.81 15.68
CA TYR A 33 3.22 -6.62 16.43
C TYR A 33 2.16 -6.20 17.47
N LYS A 34 0.87 -6.53 17.24
CA LYS A 34 -0.20 -6.41 18.26
C LYS A 34 0.05 -7.23 19.52
N ARG A 35 0.79 -8.34 19.45
CA ARG A 35 1.10 -9.16 20.64
C ARG A 35 2.04 -8.44 21.62
N VAL A 36 2.81 -7.47 21.13
CA VAL A 36 3.83 -6.78 21.92
C VAL A 36 3.35 -5.40 22.36
N ASN A 37 2.62 -4.67 21.50
CA ASN A 37 2.10 -3.34 21.83
C ASN A 37 0.72 -3.08 21.19
N PRO A 38 -0.29 -2.61 21.94
CA PRO A 38 -1.61 -2.27 21.40
C PRO A 38 -1.63 -0.98 20.54
N ARG A 39 -0.52 -0.24 20.48
CA ARG A 39 -0.31 0.93 19.58
C ARG A 39 0.62 0.62 18.40
N ALA A 40 0.85 -0.66 18.14
CA ALA A 40 1.73 -1.15 17.09
C ALA A 40 1.28 -0.73 15.69
N ASP A 41 -0.02 -0.86 15.39
CA ASP A 41 -0.53 -0.74 14.02
C ASP A 41 -0.28 0.65 13.39
N PRO A 42 -0.50 1.78 14.09
CA PRO A 42 -0.19 3.10 13.54
C PRO A 42 1.31 3.34 13.35
N LEU A 43 2.17 2.77 14.20
CA LEU A 43 3.63 2.91 14.04
C LEU A 43 4.15 2.14 12.84
N VAL A 44 3.64 0.94 12.61
CA VAL A 44 4.00 0.13 11.44
C VAL A 44 3.51 0.78 10.16
N CYS A 45 2.29 1.34 10.18
CA CYS A 45 1.75 2.18 9.10
C CYS A 45 2.65 3.38 8.77
N ALA A 46 3.04 4.15 9.79
CA ALA A 46 3.93 5.30 9.63
C ALA A 46 5.32 4.90 9.10
N GLY A 47 5.90 3.83 9.65
CA GLY A 47 7.18 3.29 9.18
C GLY A 47 7.12 2.81 7.72
N GLY A 48 6.03 2.13 7.34
CA GLY A 48 5.77 1.69 5.97
C GLY A 48 5.70 2.85 4.99
N LEU A 49 4.93 3.90 5.31
CA LEU A 49 4.83 5.10 4.46
C LEU A 49 6.15 5.88 4.39
N LEU A 50 6.81 6.09 5.52
CA LEU A 50 8.09 6.80 5.57
C LEU A 50 9.18 6.06 4.78
N THR A 51 9.12 4.73 4.71
CA THR A 51 10.05 3.92 3.91
C THR A 51 9.62 3.87 2.44
N CYS A 52 8.32 3.89 2.15
CA CYS A 52 7.78 3.91 0.78
C CYS A 52 8.21 5.17 0.01
N VAL A 53 8.15 6.35 0.64
CA VAL A 53 8.49 7.65 0.03
C VAL A 53 9.90 7.69 -0.60
N PRO A 54 11.00 7.39 0.12
CA PRO A 54 12.33 7.41 -0.47
C PRO A 54 12.49 6.32 -1.54
N PHE A 55 11.87 5.14 -1.38
CA PHE A 55 11.92 4.09 -2.39
C PHE A 55 11.29 4.52 -3.71
N LEU A 56 10.11 5.15 -3.67
CA LEU A 56 9.45 5.68 -4.86
C LEU A 56 10.22 6.88 -5.44
N PHE A 57 10.78 7.74 -4.60
CA PHE A 57 11.64 8.84 -5.06
C PHE A 57 12.89 8.33 -5.80
N PHE A 58 13.57 7.32 -5.24
CA PHE A 58 14.71 6.69 -5.90
C PHE A 58 14.30 5.95 -7.17
N ALA A 59 13.12 5.32 -7.22
CA ALA A 59 12.60 4.71 -8.45
C ALA A 59 12.46 5.74 -9.57
N LEU A 60 11.92 6.93 -9.27
CA LEU A 60 11.80 8.03 -10.24
C LEU A 60 13.16 8.55 -10.70
N PHE A 61 14.12 8.69 -9.78
CA PHE A 61 15.46 9.17 -10.10
C PHE A 61 16.25 8.17 -10.96
N VAL A 62 16.16 6.88 -10.63
CA VAL A 62 16.87 5.79 -11.31
C VAL A 62 16.21 5.39 -12.63
N SER A 63 14.93 5.72 -12.84
CA SER A 63 14.16 5.46 -14.07
C SER A 63 14.91 5.83 -15.35
N LYS A 64 15.65 6.94 -15.32
CA LYS A 64 16.39 7.44 -16.49
C LYS A 64 17.70 6.69 -16.78
N TYR A 65 18.24 5.98 -15.80
CA TYR A 65 19.55 5.33 -15.89
C TYR A 65 19.45 3.81 -15.98
N ASN A 66 18.54 3.19 -15.21
CA ASN A 66 18.38 1.75 -15.17
C ASN A 66 16.93 1.34 -14.94
N THR A 67 16.29 0.86 -16.01
CA THR A 67 14.91 0.37 -15.99
C THR A 67 14.74 -0.87 -15.12
N ALA A 68 15.68 -1.81 -15.10
CA ALA A 68 15.58 -3.02 -14.28
C ALA A 68 15.61 -2.70 -12.78
N ALA A 69 16.50 -1.79 -12.35
CA ALA A 69 16.54 -1.34 -10.96
C ALA A 69 15.26 -0.59 -10.55
N THR A 70 14.66 0.15 -11.49
CA THR A 70 13.41 0.88 -11.27
C THR A 70 12.24 -0.06 -11.01
N TRP A 71 12.12 -1.15 -11.77
CA TRP A 71 11.08 -2.16 -11.54
C TRP A 71 11.16 -2.80 -10.15
N VAL A 72 12.38 -3.07 -9.67
CA VAL A 72 12.60 -3.61 -8.32
C VAL A 72 12.23 -2.61 -7.24
N LEU A 73 12.62 -1.34 -7.41
CA LEU A 73 12.28 -0.27 -6.47
C LEU A 73 10.77 0.01 -6.41
N ILE A 74 10.09 -0.03 -7.56
CA ILE A 74 8.63 0.08 -7.64
C ILE A 74 7.97 -1.08 -6.89
N PHE A 75 8.42 -2.32 -7.11
CA PHE A 75 7.89 -3.48 -6.38
C PHE A 75 8.00 -3.30 -4.85
N PHE A 76 9.14 -2.83 -4.35
CA PHE A 76 9.29 -2.54 -2.93
C PHE A 76 8.45 -1.36 -2.46
N GLY A 77 8.37 -0.28 -3.23
CA GLY A 77 7.51 0.86 -2.90
C GLY A 77 6.03 0.48 -2.83
N GLU A 78 5.57 -0.31 -3.80
CA GLU A 78 4.19 -0.74 -3.94
C GLU A 78 3.79 -1.79 -2.90
N THR A 79 4.65 -2.77 -2.60
CA THR A 79 4.45 -3.69 -1.47
C THR A 79 4.35 -2.93 -0.14
N LEU A 80 5.19 -1.90 0.05
CA LEU A 80 5.16 -1.02 1.23
C LEU A 80 3.91 -0.15 1.31
N LEU A 81 3.33 0.21 0.17
CA LEU A 81 2.06 0.92 0.11
C LEU A 81 0.89 -0.03 0.40
N CYS A 82 0.88 -1.21 -0.22
CA CYS A 82 -0.18 -2.21 -0.09
C CYS A 82 -0.28 -2.81 1.32
N LEU A 83 0.83 -2.95 2.05
CA LEU A 83 0.76 -3.38 3.47
C LEU A 83 -0.05 -2.40 4.31
N ASN A 84 0.00 -1.12 3.97
CA ASN A 84 -0.64 -0.09 4.76
C ASN A 84 -2.17 -0.09 4.60
N TRP A 85 -2.62 -0.49 3.42
CA TRP A 85 -4.02 -0.72 3.13
C TRP A 85 -4.60 -1.84 4.02
N ALA A 86 -3.88 -2.95 4.18
CA ALA A 86 -4.28 -4.05 5.05
C ALA A 86 -4.33 -3.64 6.55
N ILE A 87 -3.32 -2.89 7.02
CA ILE A 87 -3.25 -2.44 8.42
C ILE A 87 -4.40 -1.48 8.77
N THR A 88 -4.76 -0.57 7.86
CA THR A 88 -5.85 0.39 8.08
C THR A 88 -7.19 -0.32 8.27
N ALA A 89 -7.47 -1.38 7.48
CA ALA A 89 -8.65 -2.21 7.65
C ALA A 89 -8.67 -2.94 9.01
N ASP A 90 -7.54 -3.50 9.44
CA ASP A 90 -7.41 -4.19 10.73
C ASP A 90 -7.59 -3.24 11.94
N ILE A 91 -7.15 -1.97 11.81
CA ILE A 91 -7.40 -0.92 12.82
C ILE A 91 -8.90 -0.58 12.89
N LEU A 92 -9.56 -0.43 11.73
CA LEU A 92 -10.97 -0.07 11.67
C LEU A 92 -11.87 -1.10 12.37
N LEU A 93 -11.60 -2.38 12.14
CA LEU A 93 -12.33 -3.48 12.77
C LEU A 93 -12.12 -3.53 14.30
N TYR A 94 -11.01 -2.99 14.81
CA TYR A 94 -10.74 -2.89 16.24
C TYR A 94 -11.53 -1.77 16.91
N VAL A 95 -11.67 -0.61 16.26
CA VAL A 95 -12.33 0.57 16.84
C VAL A 95 -13.87 0.48 16.74
N VAL A 96 -14.39 -0.31 15.80
CA VAL A 96 -15.82 -0.36 15.48
C VAL A 96 -16.50 -1.62 16.02
N ILE A 97 -17.65 -1.41 16.66
CA ILE A 97 -18.55 -2.45 17.19
C ILE A 97 -19.01 -3.38 16.03
N PRO A 98 -19.02 -4.71 16.22
CA PRO A 98 -19.26 -5.69 15.15
C PRO A 98 -20.50 -5.44 14.28
N THR A 99 -21.60 -4.98 14.88
CA THR A 99 -22.85 -4.70 14.16
C THR A 99 -22.77 -3.53 13.19
N ARG A 100 -21.75 -2.67 13.28
CA ARG A 100 -21.58 -1.48 12.42
C ARG A 100 -20.31 -1.53 11.54
N ARG A 101 -19.59 -2.66 11.52
CA ARG A 101 -18.31 -2.78 10.79
C ARG A 101 -18.45 -2.55 9.28
N SER A 102 -19.49 -3.10 8.65
CA SER A 102 -19.71 -2.94 7.20
C SER A 102 -19.92 -1.47 6.78
N LEU A 103 -20.66 -0.69 7.58
CA LEU A 103 -20.83 0.75 7.34
C LEU A 103 -19.54 1.54 7.58
N ALA A 104 -18.77 1.16 8.60
CA ALA A 104 -17.51 1.85 8.88
C ALA A 104 -16.46 1.58 7.80
N GLU A 105 -16.34 0.33 7.33
CA GLU A 105 -15.41 -0.07 6.28
C GLU A 105 -15.76 0.62 4.95
N SER A 106 -17.02 0.56 4.53
CA SER A 106 -17.49 1.29 3.35
C SER A 106 -17.31 2.80 3.48
N GLY A 107 -17.53 3.37 4.67
CA GLY A 107 -17.29 4.79 4.94
C GLY A 107 -15.81 5.18 4.84
N GLN A 108 -14.90 4.35 5.34
CA GLN A 108 -13.46 4.59 5.22
C GLN A 108 -12.98 4.49 3.77
N ILE A 109 -13.49 3.52 3.01
CA ILE A 109 -13.21 3.38 1.58
C ILE A 109 -13.77 4.58 0.81
N LEU A 110 -15.02 4.97 1.05
CA LEU A 110 -15.65 6.14 0.43
C LEU A 110 -14.83 7.41 0.66
N MET A 111 -14.41 7.67 1.89
CA MET A 111 -13.56 8.83 2.20
C MET A 111 -12.18 8.72 1.53
N SER A 112 -11.59 7.52 1.49
CA SER A 112 -10.30 7.30 0.84
C SER A 112 -10.37 7.59 -0.67
N HIS A 113 -11.44 7.18 -1.34
CA HIS A 113 -11.66 7.48 -2.75
C HIS A 113 -12.05 8.93 -2.99
N LEU A 114 -12.95 9.48 -2.18
CA LEU A 114 -13.40 10.87 -2.31
C LEU A 114 -12.24 11.84 -2.17
N PHE A 115 -11.33 11.61 -1.22
CA PHE A 115 -10.17 12.48 -1.04
C PHE A 115 -8.94 12.04 -1.85
N GLY A 116 -8.81 10.77 -2.18
CA GLY A 116 -7.69 10.26 -2.97
C GLY A 116 -7.85 10.56 -4.46
N ASP A 117 -8.90 10.02 -5.07
CA ASP A 117 -9.10 10.07 -6.52
C ASP A 117 -9.58 11.45 -6.97
N ALA A 118 -10.44 12.12 -6.20
CA ALA A 118 -10.97 13.43 -6.60
C ALA A 118 -9.95 14.58 -6.44
N ILE A 119 -8.90 14.40 -5.64
CA ILE A 119 -7.84 15.42 -5.45
C ILE A 119 -6.64 15.14 -6.35
N SER A 120 -6.44 13.90 -6.82
CA SER A 120 -5.35 13.60 -7.76
C SER A 120 -5.55 14.35 -9.09
N PRO A 121 -4.58 15.13 -9.58
CA PRO A 121 -4.68 15.77 -10.89
C PRO A 121 -4.58 14.71 -12.00
N PHE A 122 -5.29 14.97 -13.11
CA PHE A 122 -5.31 14.14 -14.32
C PHE A 122 -3.91 13.79 -14.83
#